data_AF-A0A366ELT1-F1
#
_entry.id   AF-A0A366ELT1-F1
#
_cell.length_a   1.000
_cell.length_b   1.000
_cell.length_c   1.000
_cell.angle_alpha   90.00
_cell.angle_beta   90.00
_cell.angle_gamma   90.00
#
_symmetry.space_group_name_H-M   'P 1'
#
loop_
_entity.id
_entity.type
_entity.pdbx_description
1 polymer ?
#
loop_
_entity_poly.entity_id
_entity_poly.type
_entity_poly.pdbx_seq_one_letter_code
_entity_poly.pdbx_strand_id
1 'polypeptide(L)'
;MEIFTLLFAGLTLLLLIGTTKKFKLYTGGIVVGAAALFIIGELIIKVQTGFYTLGKQEWYNQGYAETMGKWVMPFFLLGVAIFLIIVNIRMIQQFLKRKDSIRWVWMAFVVVIDAFAVFIVPVLLFVVAFMFFPFAP
;
A
#
# COMPACT_ATOMS: atom_id res chain seq x y z
N MET A 1 -9.62 -8.20 -2.41
CA MET A 1 -8.48 -7.24 -2.33
C MET A 1 -8.92 -5.93 -1.68
N GLU A 2 -10.18 -5.57 -1.87
CA GLU A 2 -10.86 -4.38 -1.34
C GLU A 2 -10.66 -4.19 0.16
N ILE A 3 -10.78 -5.25 0.97
CA ILE A 3 -10.56 -5.18 2.43
C ILE A 3 -9.13 -4.74 2.76
N PHE A 4 -8.12 -5.26 2.04
CA PHE A 4 -6.73 -4.86 2.26
C PHE A 4 -6.49 -3.41 1.85
N THR A 5 -7.12 -2.94 0.77
CA THR A 5 -7.06 -1.54 0.34
C THR A 5 -7.70 -0.60 1.35
N LEU A 6 -8.83 -0.99 1.94
CA LEU A 6 -9.49 -0.24 3.00
C LEU A 6 -8.67 -0.22 4.29
N LEU A 7 -8.06 -1.35 4.68
CA LEU A 7 -7.15 -1.42 5.81
C LEU A 7 -5.92 -0.53 5.57
N PHE A 8 -5.33 -0.57 4.37
CA PHE A 8 -4.23 0.29 3.98
C PHE A 8 -4.60 1.78 4.09
N ALA A 9 -5.73 2.18 3.51
CA ALA A 9 -6.20 3.56 3.58
C ALA A 9 -6.46 3.98 5.03
N GLY A 10 -7.13 3.15 5.83
CA GLY A 10 -7.41 3.40 7.23
C GLY A 10 -6.14 3.58 8.06
N LEU A 11 -5.21 2.63 7.99
CA LEU A 11 -3.92 2.69 8.70
C LEU A 11 -3.11 3.92 8.29
N THR A 12 -3.06 4.21 6.99
CA THR A 12 -2.31 5.37 6.47
C THR A 12 -2.95 6.69 6.89
N LEU A 13 -4.28 6.78 6.94
CA LEU A 13 -4.98 7.97 7.44
C LEU A 13 -4.78 8.21 8.94
N LEU A 14 -4.66 7.14 9.76
CA LEU A 14 -4.29 7.27 11.17
C LEU A 14 -2.91 7.91 11.34
N LEU A 15 -1.99 7.67 10.39
CA LEU A 15 -0.67 8.32 10.40
C LEU A 15 -0.74 9.83 10.17
N LEU A 16 -1.84 10.37 9.62
CA LEU A 16 -2.07 11.80 9.43
C LEU A 16 -2.68 12.50 10.67
N ILE A 17 -3.00 11.76 11.73
CA ILE A 17 -3.48 12.35 12.98
C ILE A 17 -2.34 13.15 13.63
N GLY A 18 -2.62 14.41 13.97
CA GLY A 18 -1.64 15.33 14.59
C GLY A 18 -0.79 16.14 13.60
N THR A 19 -0.95 15.98 12.29
CA THR A 19 -0.31 16.83 11.27
C THR A 19 -1.11 18.10 11.00
N THR A 20 -0.52 19.06 10.26
CA THR A 20 -1.21 20.30 9.88
C THR A 20 -2.41 20.03 8.98
N LYS A 21 -3.40 20.93 9.01
CA LYS A 21 -4.65 20.80 8.24
C LYS A 21 -4.40 20.72 6.72
N LYS A 22 -3.45 21.53 6.22
CA LYS A 22 -3.01 21.50 4.81
C LYS A 22 -2.39 20.15 4.46
N PHE A 23 -1.41 19.68 5.23
CA PHE A 23 -0.75 18.39 4.98
C PHE A 23 -1.75 17.23 5.01
N LYS A 24 -2.65 17.22 5.99
CA LYS A 24 -3.70 16.20 6.10
C LYS A 24 -4.62 16.17 4.87
N LEU A 25 -5.02 17.33 4.34
CA LEU A 25 -5.87 17.41 3.16
C LEU A 25 -5.15 16.90 1.90
N TYR A 26 -3.92 17.36 1.63
CA TYR A 26 -3.18 16.92 0.44
C TYR A 26 -2.82 15.43 0.52
N THR A 27 -2.19 15.01 1.62
CA THR A 27 -1.74 13.62 1.77
C THR A 27 -2.91 12.66 1.94
N GLY A 28 -3.95 13.06 2.68
CA GLY A 28 -5.18 12.27 2.78
C GLY A 28 -5.89 12.14 1.43
N GLY A 29 -5.91 13.21 0.63
CA GLY A 29 -6.42 13.19 -0.74
C GLY A 29 -5.65 12.23 -1.65
N ILE A 30 -4.32 12.20 -1.55
CA ILE A 30 -3.48 11.24 -2.30
C ILE A 30 -3.79 9.80 -1.88
N VAL A 31 -3.87 9.52 -0.58
CA VAL A 31 -4.15 8.17 -0.05
C VAL A 31 -5.53 7.69 -0.49
N VAL A 32 -6.56 8.51 -0.29
CA VAL A 32 -7.94 8.17 -0.66
C VAL A 32 -8.10 8.09 -2.17
N GLY A 33 -7.47 9.01 -2.91
CA GLY A 33 -7.48 9.02 -4.38
C GLY A 33 -6.81 7.77 -4.96
N ALA A 34 -5.64 7.39 -4.46
CA ALA A 34 -4.96 6.15 -4.88
C ALA A 34 -5.79 4.90 -4.56
N ALA A 35 -6.40 4.85 -3.36
CA ALA A 35 -7.29 3.75 -2.97
C ALA A 35 -8.54 3.67 -3.86
N ALA A 36 -9.17 4.81 -4.16
CA ALA A 36 -10.33 4.88 -5.03
C ALA A 36 -9.97 4.45 -6.47
N LEU A 37 -8.86 4.95 -7.01
CA LEU A 37 -8.35 4.54 -8.33
C LEU A 37 -8.08 3.05 -8.39
N PHE A 38 -7.46 2.49 -7.35
CA PHE A 38 -7.23 1.05 -7.26
C PHE A 38 -8.53 0.26 -7.32
N ILE A 39 -9.51 0.62 -6.50
CA ILE A 39 -10.81 -0.06 -6.41
C ILE A 39 -11.56 0.05 -7.75
N ILE A 40 -11.61 1.23 -8.36
CA ILE A 40 -12.27 1.45 -9.65
C ILE A 40 -11.62 0.57 -10.73
N GLY A 41 -10.29 0.55 -10.83
CA GLY A 41 -9.59 -0.30 -11.78
C GLY A 41 -9.80 -1.80 -11.52
N GLU A 42 -9.78 -2.23 -10.26
CA GLU A 42 -10.11 -3.60 -9.85
C GLU A 42 -11.52 -4.00 -10.31
N LEU A 43 -12.51 -3.14 -10.10
CA LEU A 43 -13.89 -3.40 -10.51
C LEU A 43 -14.02 -3.49 -12.03
N ILE A 44 -13.36 -2.58 -12.77
CA ILE A 44 -13.35 -2.60 -14.24
C ILE A 44 -12.77 -3.93 -14.75
N ILE A 45 -11.62 -4.36 -14.21
CA ILE A 45 -10.98 -5.62 -14.63
C ILE A 45 -11.89 -6.81 -14.31
N LYS A 46 -12.52 -6.84 -13.13
CA LYS A 46 -13.45 -7.92 -12.75
C LYS A 46 -14.66 -8.00 -13.68
N VAL A 47 -15.22 -6.85 -14.08
CA VAL A 47 -16.34 -6.79 -15.02
C VAL A 47 -15.89 -7.26 -16.41
N GLN A 48 -14.75 -6.78 -16.91
CA GLN A 48 -14.24 -7.13 -18.24
C GLN A 48 -13.86 -8.61 -18.37
N THR A 49 -13.37 -9.20 -17.29
CA THR A 49 -12.94 -10.61 -17.27
C THR A 49 -14.04 -11.58 -16.85
N GLY A 50 -15.28 -11.12 -16.71
CA GLY A 50 -16.41 -11.97 -16.34
C GLY A 50 -16.30 -12.59 -14.94
N PHE A 51 -15.57 -11.95 -14.01
CA PHE A 51 -15.32 -12.47 -12.66
C PHE A 51 -16.61 -12.79 -11.88
N TYR A 52 -17.68 -12.04 -12.12
CA TYR A 52 -18.97 -12.22 -11.45
C TYR A 52 -19.87 -13.29 -12.08
N THR A 53 -19.55 -13.73 -13.30
CA THR A 53 -20.35 -14.70 -14.07
C THR A 53 -19.66 -16.06 -14.18
N LEU A 54 -18.34 -16.07 -14.20
CA LEU A 54 -17.53 -17.29 -14.26
C LEU A 54 -17.35 -17.89 -12.86
N GLY A 55 -17.25 -19.21 -12.77
CA GLY A 55 -16.79 -19.86 -11.55
C GLY A 55 -15.36 -19.44 -11.22
N LYS A 56 -15.01 -19.30 -9.93
CA LYS A 56 -13.67 -18.83 -9.50
C LYS A 56 -12.54 -19.65 -10.16
N GLN A 57 -12.65 -20.97 -10.21
CA GLN A 57 -11.65 -21.84 -10.84
C GLN A 57 -11.50 -21.56 -12.34
N GLU A 58 -12.61 -21.33 -13.02
CA GLU A 58 -12.67 -21.08 -14.46
C GLU A 58 -12.04 -19.73 -14.82
N TRP A 59 -12.28 -18.71 -13.99
CA TRP A 59 -11.66 -17.40 -14.12
C TRP A 59 -10.14 -17.45 -13.97
N TYR A 60 -9.63 -18.26 -13.02
CA TYR A 60 -8.18 -18.49 -12.87
C TYR A 60 -7.59 -19.27 -14.05
N ASN A 61 -8.29 -20.29 -14.56
CA ASN A 61 -7.82 -21.10 -15.68
C ASN A 61 -7.72 -20.32 -16.99
N GLN A 62 -8.52 -19.25 -17.16
CA GLN A 62 -8.46 -18.36 -18.32
C GLN A 62 -7.31 -17.33 -18.25
N GLY A 63 -6.46 -17.40 -17.21
CA GLY A 63 -5.29 -16.52 -17.05
C GLY A 63 -5.64 -15.10 -16.60
N TYR A 64 -6.89 -14.81 -16.27
CA TYR A 64 -7.32 -13.45 -15.87
C TYR A 64 -6.73 -12.99 -14.52
N ALA A 65 -6.25 -13.93 -13.71
CA ALA A 65 -5.47 -13.64 -12.52
C ALA A 65 -4.20 -12.83 -12.85
N GLU A 66 -3.57 -13.09 -13.99
CA GLU A 66 -2.36 -12.37 -14.43
C GLU A 66 -2.68 -10.91 -14.78
N THR A 67 -3.79 -10.69 -15.50
CA THR A 67 -4.29 -9.34 -15.84
C THR A 67 -4.57 -8.52 -14.59
N MET A 68 -5.18 -9.15 -13.58
CA MET A 68 -5.41 -8.53 -12.28
C MET A 68 -4.08 -8.25 -11.55
N GLY A 69 -3.13 -9.18 -11.60
CA GLY A 69 -1.79 -9.02 -11.02
C GLY A 69 -1.03 -7.81 -11.58
N LYS A 70 -1.10 -7.59 -12.89
CA LYS A 70 -0.49 -6.43 -13.58
C LYS A 70 -1.05 -5.09 -13.09
N TRP A 71 -2.30 -5.06 -12.62
CA TRP A 71 -2.89 -3.89 -11.98
C TRP A 71 -2.51 -3.79 -10.51
N VAL A 72 -2.53 -4.91 -9.78
CA VAL A 72 -2.29 -4.93 -8.34
C VAL A 72 -0.85 -4.57 -7.99
N MET A 73 0.12 -5.09 -8.73
CA MET A 73 1.55 -4.95 -8.42
C MET A 73 2.05 -3.48 -8.36
N PRO A 74 1.80 -2.63 -9.37
CA PRO A 74 2.21 -1.23 -9.31
C PRO A 74 1.51 -0.47 -8.17
N PHE A 75 0.24 -0.76 -7.89
CA PHE A 75 -0.48 -0.13 -6.78
C PHE A 75 -0.02 -0.61 -5.40
N PHE A 76 0.42 -1.87 -5.29
CA PHE A 76 1.07 -2.36 -4.07
C PHE A 76 2.34 -1.58 -3.79
N LEU A 77 3.22 -1.42 -4.79
CA LEU A 77 4.44 -0.62 -4.68
C LEU A 77 4.14 0.84 -4.35
N LEU A 78 3.16 1.44 -5.03
CA LEU A 78 2.71 2.80 -4.77
C LEU A 78 2.21 2.95 -3.33
N GLY A 79 1.39 2.01 -2.86
CA GLY A 79 0.86 2.00 -1.49
C GLY A 79 1.98 1.93 -0.45
N VAL A 80 2.91 0.99 -0.62
CA VAL A 80 4.10 0.87 0.23
C VAL A 80 4.92 2.16 0.25
N ALA A 81 5.18 2.75 -0.92
CA ALA A 81 5.93 3.99 -1.03
C ALA A 81 5.23 5.14 -0.28
N ILE A 82 3.93 5.33 -0.50
CA ILE A 82 3.12 6.33 0.20
C ILE A 82 3.19 6.12 1.72
N PHE A 83 3.03 4.88 2.18
CA PHE A 83 3.09 4.55 3.61
C PHE A 83 4.45 4.89 4.22
N LEU A 84 5.54 4.45 3.61
CA LEU A 84 6.90 4.70 4.11
C LEU A 84 7.26 6.19 4.09
N ILE A 85 6.84 6.93 3.06
CA ILE A 85 7.02 8.39 2.99
C ILE A 85 6.28 9.07 4.15
N ILE A 86 5.04 8.69 4.43
CA ILE A 86 4.24 9.31 5.49
C ILE A 86 4.81 8.97 6.87
N VAL A 87 5.23 7.71 7.10
CA VAL A 87 5.93 7.31 8.32
C VAL A 87 7.18 8.17 8.50
N ASN A 88 8.05 8.26 7.49
CA ASN A 88 9.27 9.05 7.54
C ASN A 88 9.00 10.54 7.83
N ILE A 89 8.05 11.16 7.12
CA ILE A 89 7.68 12.56 7.36
C ILE A 89 7.21 12.76 8.81
N ARG A 90 6.33 11.89 9.31
CA ARG A 90 5.81 11.99 10.68
C ARG A 90 6.94 11.87 11.71
N MET A 91 7.85 10.94 11.49
CA MET A 91 8.97 10.70 12.39
C MET A 91 9.98 11.86 12.37
N ILE A 92 10.29 12.43 11.20
CA ILE A 92 11.12 13.63 11.07
C ILE A 92 10.46 14.83 11.78
N GLN A 93 9.15 15.01 11.61
CA GLN A 93 8.42 16.07 12.33
C GLN A 93 8.47 15.88 13.85
N GLN A 94 8.45 14.64 14.34
CA GLN A 94 8.62 14.36 15.77
C GLN A 94 10.07 14.61 16.22
N PHE A 95 11.05 14.23 15.42
CA PHE A 95 12.47 14.50 15.64
C PHE A 95 12.77 15.99 15.77
N LEU A 96 12.21 16.83 14.89
CA LEU A 96 12.40 18.29 14.93
C LEU A 96 11.76 18.97 16.16
N LYS A 97 10.77 18.33 16.79
CA LYS A 97 10.05 18.89 17.96
C LYS A 97 10.66 18.53 19.31
N ARG A 98 11.64 17.61 19.39
CA ARG A 98 12.18 17.08 20.67
C ARG A 98 13.59 17.61 20.97
N LYS A 99 13.88 17.86 22.26
CA LYS A 99 15.22 18.24 22.78
C LYS A 99 16.24 17.09 22.64
N ASP A 100 17.52 17.45 22.53
CA ASP A 100 18.60 16.69 21.88
C ASP A 100 18.88 15.26 22.35
N SER A 101 18.58 14.88 23.61
CA SER A 101 18.94 13.53 24.09
C SER A 101 17.99 12.42 23.61
N ILE A 102 16.70 12.69 23.46
CA ILE A 102 15.69 11.70 22.99
C ILE A 102 15.65 11.64 21.46
N ARG A 103 16.21 12.65 20.81
CA ARG A 103 16.21 12.86 19.37
C ARG A 103 16.92 11.73 18.60
N TRP A 104 18.06 11.25 19.12
CA TRP A 104 18.81 10.13 18.54
C TRP A 104 18.09 8.79 18.64
N VAL A 105 17.35 8.55 19.74
CA VAL A 105 16.55 7.32 19.92
C VAL A 105 15.43 7.23 18.88
N TRP A 106 14.76 8.35 18.60
CA TRP A 106 13.74 8.41 17.55
C TRP A 106 14.32 8.16 16.17
N MET A 107 15.49 8.74 15.87
CA MET A 107 16.16 8.52 14.58
C MET A 107 16.59 7.06 14.39
N ALA A 108 17.16 6.43 15.42
CA ALA A 108 17.49 5.01 15.38
C ALA A 108 16.24 4.14 15.14
N PHE A 109 15.12 4.48 15.78
CA PHE A 109 13.86 3.75 15.59
C PHE A 109 13.30 3.89 14.16
N VAL A 110 13.44 5.05 13.51
CA VAL A 110 13.10 5.23 12.08
C VAL A 110 13.93 4.30 11.21
N VAL A 111 15.26 4.31 11.40
CA VAL A 111 16.17 3.48 10.60
C VAL A 111 15.84 1.99 10.77
N VAL A 112 15.47 1.55 11.97
CA VAL A 112 15.03 0.17 12.21
C VAL A 112 13.74 -0.15 11.46
N ILE A 113 12.75 0.75 11.47
CA ILE A 113 11.51 0.56 10.70
C ILE A 113 11.79 0.50 9.21
N ASP A 114 12.61 1.40 8.68
CA ASP A 114 12.96 1.44 7.27
C ASP A 114 13.74 0.18 6.86
N ALA A 115 14.71 -0.26 7.68
CA ALA A 115 15.42 -1.51 7.45
C ALA A 115 14.46 -2.71 7.43
N PHE A 116 13.55 -2.78 8.40
CA PHE A 116 12.54 -3.84 8.46
C PHE A 116 11.61 -3.80 7.25
N ALA A 117 11.23 -2.61 6.79
CA ALA A 117 10.43 -2.44 5.58
C ALA A 117 11.17 -2.93 4.33
N VAL A 118 12.47 -2.65 4.20
CA VAL A 118 13.30 -3.15 3.09
C VAL A 118 13.33 -4.68 3.05
N PHE A 119 13.27 -5.36 4.20
CA PHE A 119 13.18 -6.83 4.25
C PHE A 119 11.76 -7.37 4.02
N ILE A 120 10.74 -6.74 4.60
CA ILE A 120 9.36 -7.24 4.52
C ILE A 120 8.70 -6.95 3.17
N VAL A 121 8.96 -5.80 2.57
CA VAL A 121 8.31 -5.39 1.32
C VAL A 121 8.56 -6.40 0.19
N PRO A 122 9.79 -6.88 -0.05
CA PRO A 122 10.03 -7.94 -1.03
C PRO A 122 9.28 -9.24 -0.72
N VAL A 123 9.17 -9.64 0.55
CA VAL A 123 8.43 -10.84 0.96
C VAL A 123 6.94 -10.68 0.68
N LEU A 124 6.36 -9.53 1.03
CA LEU A 124 4.97 -9.21 0.71
C LEU A 124 4.74 -9.13 -0.81
N LEU A 125 5.68 -8.55 -1.55
CA LEU A 125 5.63 -8.48 -3.00
C LEU A 125 5.71 -9.88 -3.62
N PHE A 126 6.52 -10.78 -3.07
CA PHE A 126 6.57 -12.18 -3.47
C PHE A 126 5.22 -12.87 -3.22
N VAL A 127 4.60 -12.67 -2.06
CA VAL A 127 3.26 -13.20 -1.77
C VAL A 127 2.23 -12.65 -2.77
N VAL A 128 2.24 -11.34 -3.03
CA VAL A 128 1.34 -10.72 -4.01
C VAL A 128 1.58 -11.29 -5.40
N ALA A 129 2.84 -11.38 -5.84
CA ALA A 129 3.19 -11.97 -7.12
C ALA A 129 2.72 -13.42 -7.23
N PHE A 130 2.94 -14.24 -6.20
CA PHE A 130 2.54 -15.64 -6.20
C PHE A 130 1.01 -15.84 -6.26
N MET A 131 0.24 -14.94 -5.65
CA MET A 131 -1.23 -15.00 -5.73
C MET A 131 -1.78 -14.75 -7.15
N PHE A 132 -1.11 -13.93 -7.96
CA PHE A 132 -1.59 -13.52 -9.28
C PHE A 132 -0.84 -14.18 -10.45
N PHE A 133 0.37 -14.66 -10.20
CA PHE A 133 1.25 -15.34 -11.15
C PHE A 133 1.64 -16.72 -10.59
N PRO A 134 0.67 -17.63 -10.32
CA PRO A 134 1.00 -18.98 -9.91
C PRO A 134 1.62 -19.68 -11.13
N PHE A 135 2.94 -19.83 -11.13
CA PHE A 135 3.73 -20.45 -12.22
C PHE A 135 3.77 -19.63 -13.52
N ALA A 136 4.47 -18.49 -13.50
CA ALA A 136 5.18 -18.08 -14.72
C ALA A 136 6.24 -19.17 -15.01
N PRO A 137 6.33 -19.72 -16.24
CA PRO A 137 7.32 -20.74 -16.58
C PRO A 137 8.76 -20.28 -16.33
#